data_AF-A0A385DJV9-F1
#
_entry.id   AF-A0A385DJV9-F1
#
_cell.length_a   1.000
_cell.length_b   1.000
_cell.length_c   1.000
_cell.angle_alpha   90.00
_cell.angle_beta   90.00
_cell.angle_gamma   90.00
#
_symmetry.space_group_name_H-M   'P 1'
#
loop_
_entity.id
_entity.type
_entity.pdbx_description
1 polymer ?
#
loop_
_entity_poly.entity_id
_entity_poly.type
_entity_poly.pdbx_seq_one_letter_code
_entity_poly.pdbx_strand_id
1 'polypeptide(L)'
;MAEAAEECHRRRAASPAAPCGPLSVTGVHGLDDLPEGRLPAIPGRWHPDGDRLAVTATAADGLLLDGRPPTGTARLDVGQGPPERARAGQGRRRFAVSRREGPRALRVHGPESGRFRAAPRTVRRPEDPAARTTGTFTPYPDTRVVRGADADGHHRGRGPGGEPAFTPGGRACPFPPPGNSLAVPVRAGERNLVEG
;
A
#
# COMPACT_ATOMS: atom_id res chain seq x y z
N MET A 1 -16.43 -11.83 13.99
CA MET A 1 -15.90 -11.19 12.76
C MET A 1 -15.74 -9.68 12.91
N ALA A 2 -16.73 -8.93 13.42
CA ALA A 2 -16.63 -7.48 13.63
C ALA A 2 -15.55 -7.09 14.67
N GLU A 3 -15.52 -7.78 15.81
CA GLU A 3 -14.61 -7.50 16.93
C GLU A 3 -13.12 -7.71 16.57
N ALA A 4 -12.81 -8.80 15.85
CA ALA A 4 -11.48 -9.05 15.33
C ALA A 4 -11.05 -8.03 14.26
N ALA A 5 -12.00 -7.49 13.49
CA ALA A 5 -11.72 -6.46 12.49
C ALA A 5 -11.43 -5.11 13.14
N GLU A 6 -12.17 -4.77 14.20
CA GLU A 6 -12.00 -3.53 14.97
C GLU A 6 -10.71 -3.55 15.78
N GLU A 7 -10.32 -4.70 16.33
CA GLU A 7 -9.02 -4.89 16.96
C GLU A 7 -7.86 -4.82 15.96
N CYS A 8 -7.99 -5.39 14.75
CA CYS A 8 -6.94 -5.24 13.74
C CYS A 8 -6.81 -3.80 13.22
N HIS A 9 -7.94 -3.09 13.08
CA HIS A 9 -7.94 -1.66 12.75
C HIS A 9 -7.21 -0.82 13.81
N ARG A 10 -7.51 -1.04 15.09
CA ARG A 10 -6.80 -0.40 16.21
C ARG A 10 -5.30 -0.68 16.16
N ARG A 11 -4.91 -1.94 15.96
CA ARG A 11 -3.50 -2.35 15.92
C ARG A 11 -2.76 -1.77 14.72
N ARG A 12 -3.42 -1.63 13.57
CA ARG A 12 -2.88 -0.96 12.37
C ARG A 12 -2.61 0.52 12.61
N ALA A 13 -3.53 1.23 13.26
CA ALA A 13 -3.32 2.63 13.60
C ALA A 13 -2.14 2.82 14.58
N ALA A 14 -1.95 1.87 15.50
CA ALA A 14 -0.86 1.88 16.45
C ALA A 14 0.50 1.45 15.85
N SER A 15 0.51 0.62 14.80
CA SER A 15 1.75 0.13 14.19
C SER A 15 1.61 -0.23 12.70
N PRO A 16 2.47 0.30 11.83
CA PRO A 16 2.59 -0.15 10.44
C PRO A 16 2.93 -1.64 10.32
N ALA A 17 3.60 -2.18 11.35
CA ALA A 17 3.95 -3.58 11.52
C ALA A 17 2.89 -4.33 12.34
N ALA A 18 1.60 -4.01 12.19
CA ALA A 18 0.52 -4.84 12.73
C ALA A 18 0.20 -6.02 11.78
N PRO A 19 -0.39 -7.12 12.27
CA PRO A 19 -0.79 -8.28 11.45
C PRO A 19 -1.59 -7.93 10.17
N CYS A 20 -2.36 -6.84 10.17
CA CYS A 20 -3.12 -6.31 9.03
C CYS A 20 -2.59 -4.93 8.53
N GLY A 21 -1.39 -4.54 8.97
CA GLY A 21 -0.75 -3.27 8.64
C GLY A 21 -0.17 -3.24 7.21
N PRO A 22 0.26 -2.06 6.72
CA PRO A 22 0.90 -1.93 5.41
C PRO A 22 2.08 -2.90 5.20
N LEU A 23 2.84 -3.20 6.27
CA LEU A 23 3.97 -4.13 6.21
C LEU A 23 3.57 -5.60 6.23
N SER A 24 2.29 -5.93 6.42
CA SER A 24 1.80 -7.30 6.29
C SER A 24 1.52 -7.70 4.84
N VAL A 25 1.62 -6.77 3.89
CA VAL A 25 1.48 -7.07 2.46
C VAL A 25 2.67 -7.90 1.98
N THR A 26 2.38 -9.08 1.46
CA THR A 26 3.36 -10.08 1.01
C THR A 26 3.33 -10.32 -0.49
N GLY A 27 2.22 -9.97 -1.13
CA GLY A 27 2.02 -10.07 -2.57
C GLY A 27 1.00 -9.04 -3.03
N VAL A 28 1.21 -8.48 -4.22
CA VAL A 28 0.26 -7.64 -4.93
C VAL A 28 0.16 -8.19 -6.33
N HIS A 29 -1.04 -8.62 -6.73
CA HIS A 29 -1.26 -9.23 -8.03
C HIS A 29 -2.28 -8.41 -8.81
N GLY A 30 -1.87 -7.90 -9.97
CA GLY A 30 -2.78 -7.27 -10.92
C GLY A 30 -3.77 -8.30 -11.45
N LEU A 31 -5.02 -7.89 -11.61
CA LEU A 31 -6.12 -8.75 -12.04
C LEU A 31 -6.46 -8.58 -13.53
N ASP A 32 -5.84 -7.60 -14.20
CA ASP A 32 -6.20 -7.23 -15.57
C ASP A 32 -5.42 -8.03 -16.64
N ASP A 33 -4.38 -8.79 -16.25
CA ASP A 33 -3.66 -9.76 -17.10
C ASP A 33 -3.32 -11.03 -16.32
N LEU A 34 -4.35 -11.84 -16.01
CA LEU A 34 -4.20 -13.11 -15.31
C LEU A 34 -4.12 -14.28 -16.31
N PRO A 35 -2.95 -14.90 -16.54
CA PRO A 35 -2.88 -16.10 -17.35
C PRO A 35 -3.74 -17.20 -16.71
N GLU A 36 -4.80 -17.61 -17.42
CA GLU A 36 -5.74 -18.67 -17.03
C GLU A 36 -6.44 -18.47 -15.67
N GLY A 37 -6.45 -17.23 -15.17
CA GLY A 37 -7.00 -16.91 -13.85
C GLY A 37 -6.20 -17.48 -12.67
N ARG A 38 -4.94 -17.87 -12.86
CA ARG A 38 -4.09 -18.39 -11.78
C ARG A 38 -3.22 -17.30 -11.18
N LEU A 39 -3.16 -17.28 -9.86
CA LEU A 39 -2.34 -16.34 -9.09
C LEU A 39 -1.19 -17.09 -8.38
N PRO A 40 0.06 -16.60 -8.44
CA PRO A 40 1.18 -17.25 -7.77
C PRO A 40 0.93 -17.43 -6.27
N ALA A 41 1.00 -18.68 -5.80
CA ALA A 41 0.82 -19.06 -4.40
C ALA A 41 -0.53 -18.66 -3.76
N ILE A 42 -1.57 -18.41 -4.58
CA ILE A 42 -2.95 -18.18 -4.14
C ILE A 42 -3.83 -19.28 -4.72
N PRO A 43 -4.54 -20.06 -3.89
CA PRO A 43 -5.39 -21.13 -4.39
C PRO A 43 -6.62 -20.62 -5.15
N GLY A 44 -7.16 -21.46 -6.02
CA GLY A 44 -8.34 -21.15 -6.83
C GLY A 44 -8.03 -20.45 -8.16
N ARG A 45 -9.08 -20.33 -8.97
CA ARG A 45 -9.08 -19.58 -10.24
C ARG A 45 -9.84 -18.28 -10.04
N TRP A 46 -9.14 -17.18 -10.29
CA TRP A 46 -9.58 -15.81 -10.08
C TRP A 46 -9.83 -15.16 -11.44
N HIS A 47 -10.99 -14.56 -11.62
CA HIS A 47 -11.35 -13.93 -12.88
C HIS A 47 -12.15 -12.65 -12.63
N PRO A 48 -11.86 -11.56 -13.37
CA PRO A 48 -12.71 -10.38 -13.35
C PRO A 48 -14.16 -10.75 -13.72
N ASP A 49 -15.13 -10.26 -12.97
CA ASP A 49 -16.56 -10.44 -13.22
C ASP A 49 -17.27 -9.10 -13.03
N GLY A 50 -17.36 -8.30 -14.11
CA GLY A 50 -17.90 -6.94 -14.04
C GLY A 50 -17.05 -6.05 -13.14
N ASP A 51 -17.67 -5.48 -12.10
CA ASP A 51 -17.04 -4.70 -11.03
C ASP A 51 -16.57 -5.54 -9.84
N ARG A 52 -16.80 -6.85 -9.88
CA ARG A 52 -16.42 -7.84 -8.87
C ARG A 52 -15.26 -8.71 -9.33
N LEU A 53 -14.79 -9.54 -8.40
CA LEU A 53 -13.80 -10.58 -8.65
C LEU A 53 -14.44 -11.93 -8.33
N ALA A 54 -14.53 -12.80 -9.33
CA ALA A 54 -15.02 -14.15 -9.13
C ALA A 54 -13.86 -15.11 -8.84
N VAL A 55 -14.10 -16.03 -7.91
CA VAL A 55 -13.13 -17.05 -7.50
C VAL A 55 -13.81 -18.42 -7.48
N THR A 56 -13.17 -19.38 -8.13
CA THR A 56 -13.56 -20.79 -8.12
C THR A 56 -12.47 -21.59 -7.44
N ALA A 57 -12.80 -22.31 -6.38
CA ALA A 57 -11.89 -23.22 -5.71
C ALA A 57 -12.66 -24.40 -5.12
N THR A 58 -11.94 -25.46 -4.78
CA THR A 58 -12.45 -26.65 -4.10
C THR A 58 -12.04 -26.63 -2.63
N ALA A 59 -12.68 -27.48 -1.80
CA ALA A 59 -12.26 -27.65 -0.41
C ALA A 59 -10.79 -28.13 -0.28
N ALA A 60 -10.30 -28.90 -1.26
CA ALA A 60 -8.92 -29.40 -1.28
C ALA A 60 -7.89 -28.28 -1.46
N ASP A 61 -8.28 -27.15 -2.06
CA ASP A 61 -7.40 -25.99 -2.26
C ASP A 61 -7.13 -25.21 -0.95
N GLY A 62 -7.91 -25.49 0.10
CA GLY A 62 -7.80 -24.84 1.41
C GLY A 62 -8.14 -23.35 1.42
N LEU A 63 -8.71 -22.82 0.32
CA LEU A 63 -9.27 -21.48 0.28
C LEU A 63 -10.54 -21.43 1.15
N LEU A 64 -10.66 -20.39 1.97
CA LEU A 64 -11.84 -20.12 2.78
C LEU A 64 -12.47 -18.80 2.35
N LEU A 65 -13.79 -18.81 2.19
CA LEU A 65 -14.65 -17.66 2.03
C LEU A 65 -15.49 -17.50 3.30
N ASP A 66 -15.36 -16.36 4.00
CA ASP A 66 -15.98 -16.12 5.32
C ASP A 66 -15.68 -17.23 6.33
N GLY A 67 -14.51 -17.85 6.24
CA GLY A 67 -14.09 -18.96 7.10
C GLY A 67 -14.65 -20.33 6.70
N ARG A 68 -15.33 -20.46 5.56
CA ARG A 68 -15.89 -21.72 5.06
C ARG A 68 -15.31 -22.09 3.69
N PRO A 69 -15.16 -23.38 3.35
CA PRO A 69 -14.79 -23.78 2.01
C PRO A 69 -15.81 -23.25 0.97
N PRO A 70 -15.36 -22.75 -0.19
CA PRO A 70 -16.26 -22.32 -1.24
C PRO A 70 -17.02 -23.50 -1.85
N THR A 71 -18.29 -23.27 -2.17
CA THR A 71 -19.11 -24.20 -2.93
C THR A 71 -19.28 -23.64 -4.35
N GLY A 72 -18.34 -23.95 -5.24
CA GLY A 72 -18.34 -23.46 -6.61
C GLY A 72 -17.75 -22.06 -6.77
N THR A 73 -18.33 -21.24 -7.66
CA THR A 73 -17.85 -19.89 -7.96
C THR A 73 -18.48 -18.87 -7.02
N ALA A 74 -17.64 -18.11 -6.30
CA ALA A 74 -18.06 -17.02 -5.45
C ALA A 74 -17.62 -15.68 -6.02
N ARG A 75 -18.37 -14.62 -5.73
CA ARG A 75 -18.08 -13.25 -6.17
C ARG A 75 -17.68 -12.38 -5.00
N LEU A 76 -16.64 -11.59 -5.18
CA LEU A 76 -16.04 -10.71 -4.18
C LEU A 76 -16.12 -9.28 -4.67
N ASP A 77 -16.73 -8.39 -3.89
CA ASP A 77 -16.76 -6.96 -4.22
C ASP A 77 -15.36 -6.35 -4.14
N VAL A 78 -15.08 -5.37 -4.99
CA VAL A 78 -13.86 -4.59 -4.93
C VAL A 78 -13.97 -3.58 -3.78
N GLY A 79 -12.93 -3.47 -2.95
CA GLY A 79 -12.91 -2.49 -1.87
C GLY A 79 -13.75 -2.89 -0.66
N GLN A 80 -13.66 -4.15 -0.21
CA GLN A 80 -14.37 -4.69 0.96
C GLN A 80 -13.92 -4.09 2.32
N GLY A 81 -13.39 -2.87 2.31
CA GLY A 81 -12.78 -2.23 3.46
C GLY A 81 -11.40 -2.82 3.78
N PRO A 82 -10.98 -2.77 5.04
CA PRO A 82 -9.64 -3.15 5.42
C PRO A 82 -9.42 -4.68 5.31
N PRO A 83 -8.17 -5.15 5.15
CA PRO A 83 -7.87 -6.54 4.76
C PRO A 83 -8.36 -7.62 5.73
N GLU A 84 -8.62 -7.28 6.99
CA GLU A 84 -9.26 -8.13 7.99
C GLU A 84 -10.71 -8.50 7.65
N ARG A 85 -11.40 -7.68 6.85
CA ARG A 85 -12.74 -7.95 6.33
C ARG A 85 -12.72 -8.67 4.99
N ALA A 86 -11.53 -9.02 4.48
CA ALA A 86 -11.41 -9.82 3.28
C ALA A 86 -12.16 -11.14 3.47
N ARG A 87 -13.16 -11.37 2.62
CA ARG A 87 -13.95 -12.61 2.66
C ARG A 87 -13.06 -13.81 2.31
N ALA A 88 -12.06 -13.64 1.45
CA ALA A 88 -11.15 -14.70 1.04
C ALA A 88 -9.87 -14.77 1.90
N GLY A 89 -9.48 -15.99 2.28
CA GLY A 89 -8.23 -16.24 3.00
C GLY A 89 -7.80 -17.71 2.99
N GLN A 90 -6.59 -17.97 3.48
CA GLN A 90 -6.05 -19.33 3.64
C GLN A 90 -5.21 -19.36 4.92
N GLY A 91 -5.65 -20.13 5.93
CA GLY A 91 -5.07 -20.09 7.28
C GLY A 91 -5.08 -18.66 7.84
N ARG A 92 -3.90 -18.13 8.16
CA ARG A 92 -3.72 -16.75 8.66
C ARG A 92 -3.56 -15.71 7.55
N ARG A 93 -3.47 -16.12 6.28
CA ARG A 93 -3.41 -15.19 5.13
C ARG A 93 -4.79 -14.62 4.82
N ARG A 94 -4.83 -13.36 4.41
CA ARG A 94 -6.04 -12.66 3.95
C ARG A 94 -5.82 -12.12 2.55
N PHE A 95 -6.79 -12.30 1.67
CA PHE A 95 -6.72 -11.90 0.26
C PHE A 95 -7.69 -10.74 0.01
N ALA A 96 -7.19 -9.52 0.11
CA ALA A 96 -7.99 -8.31 0.01
C ALA A 96 -8.05 -7.81 -1.44
N VAL A 97 -9.26 -7.66 -1.98
CA VAL A 97 -9.47 -7.06 -3.30
C VAL A 97 -9.48 -5.55 -3.14
N SER A 98 -8.51 -4.88 -3.77
CA SER A 98 -8.33 -3.44 -3.68
C SER A 98 -8.31 -2.78 -5.06
N ARG A 99 -8.78 -1.53 -5.11
CA ARG A 99 -8.60 -0.64 -6.24
C ARG A 99 -8.04 0.67 -5.72
N ARG A 100 -6.91 1.09 -6.27
CA ARG A 100 -6.26 2.37 -5.95
C ARG A 100 -5.88 2.98 -7.29
N GLU A 101 -6.55 4.08 -7.67
CA GLU A 101 -6.43 4.79 -8.96
C GLU A 101 -5.58 4.06 -10.01
N GLY A 102 -6.15 3.02 -10.62
CA GLY A 102 -5.42 2.03 -11.40
C GLY A 102 -6.11 0.66 -11.48
N PRO A 103 -5.40 -0.34 -12.04
CA PRO A 103 -5.89 -1.70 -12.26
C PRO A 103 -6.31 -2.37 -10.94
N ARG A 104 -7.26 -3.29 -11.02
CA ARG A 104 -7.71 -4.04 -9.83
C ARG A 104 -6.57 -4.92 -9.35
N ALA A 105 -6.39 -5.01 -8.03
CA ALA A 105 -5.32 -5.82 -7.46
C ALA A 105 -5.81 -6.66 -6.29
N LEU A 106 -5.39 -7.93 -6.27
CA LEU A 106 -5.48 -8.79 -5.10
C LEU A 106 -4.23 -8.62 -4.24
N ARG A 107 -4.41 -8.21 -2.99
CA ARG A 107 -3.32 -8.04 -2.00
C ARG A 107 -3.33 -9.19 -1.02
N VAL A 108 -2.19 -9.85 -0.87
CA VAL A 108 -1.99 -10.92 0.10
C VAL A 108 -1.43 -10.33 1.38
N HIS A 109 -2.19 -10.41 2.46
CA HIS A 109 -1.76 -10.04 3.79
C HIS A 109 -1.37 -11.29 4.57
N GLY A 110 -0.12 -11.36 5.02
CA GLY A 110 0.46 -12.51 5.71
C GLY A 110 1.22 -12.06 6.97
N PRO A 111 0.64 -12.22 8.17
CA PRO A 111 1.25 -11.74 9.43
C PRO A 111 2.51 -12.52 9.84
N GLU A 112 2.79 -13.64 9.19
CA GLU A 112 3.94 -14.52 9.48
C GLU A 112 5.05 -14.43 8.43
N SER A 113 4.90 -13.57 7.42
CA SER A 113 5.93 -13.46 6.39
C SER A 113 7.25 -12.97 6.97
N GLY A 114 8.37 -13.56 6.51
CA GLY A 114 9.71 -13.18 6.95
C GLY A 114 9.98 -11.68 6.82
N ARG A 115 9.37 -10.99 5.83
CA ARG A 115 9.44 -9.52 5.68
C ARG A 115 8.82 -8.75 6.85
N PHE A 116 7.80 -9.30 7.51
CA PHE A 116 7.18 -8.68 8.68
C PHE A 116 8.07 -8.79 9.92
N ARG A 117 8.76 -9.92 10.10
CA ARG A 117 9.67 -10.15 11.24
C ARG A 117 11.07 -9.54 11.03
N ALA A 118 11.52 -9.49 9.78
CA ALA A 118 12.84 -8.97 9.40
C ALA A 118 12.81 -7.50 8.93
N ALA A 119 11.63 -6.85 8.89
CA ALA A 119 11.57 -5.43 8.60
C ALA A 119 12.38 -4.67 9.66
N PRO A 120 13.44 -3.95 9.27
CA PRO A 120 14.17 -3.11 10.20
C PRO A 120 13.16 -2.15 10.83
N ARG A 121 13.16 -2.07 12.16
CA ARG A 121 12.32 -1.09 12.86
C ARG A 121 12.73 0.27 12.34
N THR A 122 11.76 1.07 11.89
CA THR A 122 12.02 2.47 11.56
C THR A 122 12.62 3.13 12.78
N VAL A 123 13.92 3.45 12.71
CA VAL A 123 14.61 4.12 13.80
C VAL A 123 14.14 5.56 13.77
N ARG A 124 13.35 5.95 14.78
CA ARG A 124 13.02 7.36 14.99
C ARG A 124 14.19 7.99 15.74
N ARG A 125 14.92 8.90 15.07
CA ARG A 125 15.86 9.79 15.76
C ARG A 125 15.09 10.58 16.83
N PRO A 126 15.69 10.83 18.02
CA PRO A 126 15.13 11.78 18.97
C PRO A 126 14.81 13.09 18.27
N GLU A 127 13.77 13.76 18.73
CA GLU A 127 13.46 15.08 18.22
C GLU A 127 14.64 16.01 18.47
N ASP A 128 15.10 16.71 17.43
CA ASP A 128 16.12 17.74 17.52
C ASP A 128 15.43 19.12 17.49
N PRO A 129 15.38 19.88 18.60
CA PRO A 129 14.79 21.21 18.63
C PRO A 129 15.47 22.18 17.65
N ALA A 130 16.75 22.00 17.33
CA ALA A 130 17.47 22.82 16.37
C ALA A 130 17.04 22.56 14.91
N ALA A 131 16.39 21.42 14.65
CA ALA A 131 15.78 21.12 13.36
C ALA A 131 14.39 21.75 13.19
N ARG A 132 13.82 22.40 14.23
CA ARG A 132 12.57 23.14 14.12
C ARG A 132 12.82 24.50 13.47
N THR A 133 12.08 24.81 12.41
CA THR A 133 12.10 26.12 11.76
C THR A 133 10.68 26.62 11.53
N THR A 134 10.51 27.93 11.65
CA THR A 134 9.29 28.60 11.20
C THR A 134 9.34 28.71 9.67
N GLY A 135 8.17 28.56 9.04
CA GLY A 135 7.98 28.77 7.61
C GLY A 135 6.70 29.54 7.35
N THR A 136 6.59 30.12 6.16
CA THR A 136 5.38 30.74 5.65
C THR A 136 4.71 29.80 4.64
N PHE A 137 3.38 29.87 4.55
CA PHE A 137 2.62 29.14 3.55
C PHE A 137 1.77 30.14 2.75
N THR A 138 2.01 30.20 1.44
CA THR A 138 1.27 31.08 0.53
C THR A 138 0.24 30.24 -0.23
N PRO A 139 -1.07 30.34 0.07
CA PRO A 139 -2.08 29.59 -0.65
C PRO A 139 -2.17 30.03 -2.12
N TYR A 140 -2.46 29.09 -3.01
CA TYR A 140 -2.78 29.45 -4.39
C TYR A 140 -4.19 30.05 -4.46
N PRO A 141 -4.41 31.08 -5.31
CA PRO A 141 -5.73 31.68 -5.48
C PRO A 141 -6.73 30.74 -6.14
N ASP A 142 -6.24 29.78 -6.94
CA ASP A 142 -7.03 28.82 -7.70
C ASP A 142 -6.56 27.38 -7.47
N THR A 143 -7.44 26.42 -7.74
CA THR A 143 -7.07 25.00 -7.73
C THR A 143 -6.05 24.72 -8.84
N ARG A 144 -4.89 24.19 -8.46
CA ARG A 144 -3.84 23.77 -9.40
C ARG A 144 -3.75 22.25 -9.43
N VAL A 145 -3.45 21.67 -10.60
CA VAL A 145 -3.13 20.26 -10.74
C VAL A 145 -1.70 20.13 -11.27
N VAL A 146 -0.80 19.63 -10.43
CA VAL A 146 0.58 19.34 -10.81
C VAL A 146 0.70 17.87 -11.13
N ARG A 147 1.09 17.53 -12.36
CA ARG A 147 1.37 16.14 -12.75
C ARG A 147 2.80 15.78 -12.40
N GLY A 148 2.97 14.75 -11.59
CA GLY A 148 4.28 14.19 -11.25
C GLY A 148 4.33 12.69 -11.53
N ALA A 149 5.52 12.19 -11.86
CA ALA A 149 5.76 10.75 -11.90
C ALA A 149 5.69 10.17 -10.49
N ASP A 150 5.00 9.05 -10.35
CA ASP A 150 5.05 8.22 -9.17
C ASP A 150 6.16 7.17 -9.29
N ALA A 151 6.52 6.55 -8.17
CA ALA A 151 7.58 5.53 -8.12
C ALA A 151 7.29 4.29 -8.99
N ASP A 152 6.04 4.13 -9.42
CA ASP A 152 5.59 3.08 -10.35
C ASP A 152 5.61 3.53 -11.83
N GLY A 153 6.25 4.66 -12.14
CA GLY A 153 6.41 5.19 -13.50
C GLY A 153 5.18 5.87 -14.08
N HIS A 154 4.05 5.89 -13.36
CA HIS A 154 2.82 6.52 -13.84
C HIS A 154 2.78 7.99 -13.45
N HIS A 155 2.30 8.85 -14.35
CA HIS A 155 2.12 10.27 -14.08
C HIS A 155 0.73 10.54 -13.50
N ARG A 156 0.66 11.03 -12.26
CA ARG A 156 -0.59 11.33 -11.57
C ARG A 156 -0.67 12.81 -11.20
N GLY A 157 -1.88 13.37 -11.24
CA GLY A 157 -2.15 14.76 -10.84
C GLY A 157 -2.30 14.89 -9.33
N ARG A 158 -1.66 15.90 -8.73
CA ARG A 158 -1.83 16.29 -7.33
C ARG A 158 -2.29 17.73 -7.25
N GLY A 159 -3.15 18.04 -6.27
CA GLY A 159 -3.66 19.39 -6.01
C GLY A 159 -2.98 20.06 -4.82
N PRO A 160 -1.77 20.62 -4.96
CA PRO A 160 -1.16 21.38 -3.87
C PRO A 160 -1.99 22.65 -3.60
N GLY A 161 -2.21 22.96 -2.32
CA GLY A 161 -3.00 24.12 -1.90
C GLY A 161 -2.22 25.43 -1.86
N GLY A 162 -0.89 25.40 -2.03
CA GLY A 162 -0.03 26.57 -1.88
C GLY A 162 1.45 26.21 -1.76
N GLU A 163 2.27 27.23 -1.50
CA GLU A 163 3.73 27.15 -1.45
C GLU A 163 4.24 27.34 -0.02
N PRO A 164 4.87 26.33 0.59
CA PRO A 164 5.61 26.50 1.82
C PRO A 164 7.01 27.07 1.55
N ALA A 165 7.44 28.06 2.34
CA ALA A 165 8.79 28.61 2.33
C ALA A 165 9.38 28.57 3.75
N PHE A 166 10.56 27.98 3.92
CA PHE A 166 11.26 27.91 5.20
C PHE A 166 12.77 27.76 4.99
N THR A 167 13.52 27.99 6.06
CA THR A 167 14.99 28.05 6.01
C THR A 167 15.58 27.05 7.00
N PRO A 168 15.88 25.80 6.58
CA PRO A 168 16.51 24.82 7.45
C PRO A 168 17.90 25.30 7.91
N GLY A 169 18.13 25.42 9.21
CA GLY A 169 19.42 25.80 9.77
C GLY A 169 19.98 27.15 9.28
N GLY A 170 19.11 28.07 8.85
CA GLY A 170 19.52 29.41 8.39
C GLY A 170 20.06 29.48 6.94
N ARG A 171 20.04 28.39 6.16
CA ARG A 171 20.36 28.43 4.71
C ARG A 171 19.09 28.26 3.89
N ALA A 172 18.86 29.16 2.94
CA ALA A 172 17.72 29.07 2.04
C ALA A 172 17.86 27.82 1.15
N CYS A 173 16.87 26.94 1.17
CA CYS A 173 16.72 25.89 0.17
C CYS A 173 15.79 26.42 -0.93
N PRO A 174 16.31 26.89 -2.08
CA PRO A 174 15.47 27.39 -3.15
C PRO A 174 14.63 26.25 -3.75
N PHE A 175 13.40 26.56 -4.11
CA PHE A 175 12.57 25.65 -4.88
C PHE A 175 13.24 25.39 -6.25
N PRO A 176 13.27 24.13 -6.73
CA PRO A 176 13.83 23.84 -8.04
C PRO A 176 13.08 24.61 -9.14
N PRO A 177 13.78 25.26 -10.09
CA PRO A 177 13.11 25.95 -11.19
C PRO A 177 12.32 24.96 -12.06
N PRO A 178 11.28 25.44 -12.78
CA PRO A 178 10.55 24.61 -13.74
C PRO A 178 11.52 23.91 -14.71
N GLY A 179 11.38 22.58 -14.86
CA GLY A 179 12.26 21.77 -15.72
C GLY A 179 13.48 21.15 -15.02
N ASN A 180 13.69 21.37 -13.72
CA ASN A 180 14.77 20.76 -12.95
C ASN A 180 14.46 19.29 -12.56
N SER A 181 14.16 18.46 -13.56
CA SER A 181 13.97 17.02 -13.42
C SER A 181 15.15 16.29 -14.06
N LEU A 182 15.79 15.39 -13.31
CA LEU A 182 16.81 14.51 -13.87
C LEU A 182 16.15 13.47 -14.78
N ALA A 183 16.56 13.43 -16.05
CA ALA A 183 16.11 12.41 -17.01
C ALA A 183 16.66 11.00 -16.70
N VAL A 184 17.57 10.92 -15.73
CA VAL A 184 18.19 9.69 -15.26
C VAL A 184 17.64 9.29 -13.89
N PRO A 185 17.44 7.99 -13.62
CA PRO A 185 16.98 7.53 -12.33
C PRO A 185 18.03 7.83 -11.25
N VAL A 186 17.66 8.65 -10.27
CA VAL A 186 18.48 8.87 -9.07
C VAL A 186 18.37 7.62 -8.19
N ARG A 187 19.43 6.80 -8.16
CA ARG A 187 19.52 5.68 -7.23
C ARG A 187 19.85 6.19 -5.82
N ALA A 188 18.86 6.72 -5.13
CA ALA A 188 18.97 7.15 -3.73
C ALA A 188 18.45 6.05 -2.77
N GLY A 189 19.11 5.93 -1.63
CA GLY A 189 18.86 4.93 -0.59
C GLY A 189 20.16 4.59 0.15
N GLU A 190 20.07 4.32 1.44
CA GLU A 190 21.22 3.92 2.27
C GLU A 190 21.74 2.56 1.74
N ARG A 191 22.95 2.55 1.18
CA ARG A 191 23.54 1.36 0.55
C ARG A 191 24.53 0.62 1.43
N ASN A 192 25.05 1.30 2.44
CA ASN A 192 26.05 0.74 3.35
C ASN A 192 25.54 0.91 4.77
N LEU A 193 25.24 -0.20 5.45
CA LEU A 193 25.27 -0.21 6.92
C LEU A 193 26.73 0.12 7.29
N VAL A 194 26.95 1.23 7.98
CA VAL A 194 28.21 1.41 8.70
C VAL A 194 28.08 0.54 9.94
N GLU A 195 28.67 -0.66 9.90
CA GLU A 195 28.82 -1.47 11.12
C GLU A 195 29.76 -0.71 12.06
N GLY A 196 29.29 -0.45 13.27
CA GLY A 196 30.06 0.04 14.39
C GLY A 196 30.09 -1.00 15.50
#